data_AF-A0A968J5P5-F1
#
_entry.id   AF-A0A968J5P5-F1
#
_cell.length_a   1.000
_cell.length_b   1.000
_cell.length_c   1.000
_cell.angle_alpha   90.00
_cell.angle_beta   90.00
_cell.angle_gamma   90.00
#
_symmetry.space_group_name_H-M   'P 1'
#
loop_
_entity.id
_entity.type
_entity.pdbx_description
1 polymer ?
#
loop_
_entity_poly.entity_id
_entity_poly.type
_entity_poly.pdbx_seq_one_letter_code
_entity_poly.pdbx_strand_id
1 'polypeptide(L)'
;MYHKAYGIIETLAPLHVGATAGEETGNLNLIFRDQFTQTGIIPGSSIRGRFRAYSRGLDPDQANHWYGHEAVRGNRDGGTTEALVKFEYASLVWLPVFCPGQPVVWVTCPRLLGRYKRIATISEPLPQTYTASRTLSGRQIPGTSKTILFFNLGFLELEHKADLTPLDPSRVWSACRIIPWSWPNNDIGMNPSIW
;
A
#
# COMPACT_ATOMS: atom_id res chain seq x y z
N MET A 1 2.73 -27.89 -2.82
CA MET A 1 2.65 -26.85 -1.76
C MET A 1 3.47 -25.64 -2.24
N TYR A 2 2.95 -24.42 -2.16
CA TYR A 2 3.63 -23.23 -2.71
C TYR A 2 4.74 -22.71 -1.78
N HIS A 3 5.87 -22.29 -2.35
CA HIS A 3 6.84 -21.45 -1.65
C HIS A 3 6.30 -20.02 -1.56
N LYS A 4 6.14 -19.50 -0.33
CA LYS A 4 5.61 -18.17 -0.09
C LYS A 4 6.75 -17.17 0.01
N ALA A 5 6.63 -16.06 -0.71
CA ALA A 5 7.47 -14.88 -0.57
C ALA A 5 6.55 -13.65 -0.53
N TYR A 6 7.03 -12.58 0.10
CA TYR A 6 6.38 -11.29 0.05
C TYR A 6 7.32 -10.26 -0.56
N GLY A 7 6.75 -9.25 -1.20
CA GLY A 7 7.47 -8.12 -1.76
C GLY A 7 6.78 -6.83 -1.36
N ILE A 8 7.54 -5.73 -1.44
CA ILE A 8 7.04 -4.38 -1.21
C ILE A 8 7.12 -3.64 -2.53
N ILE A 9 6.04 -2.94 -2.87
CA ILE A 9 5.99 -2.09 -4.05
C ILE A 9 6.04 -0.65 -3.57
N GLU A 10 7.13 0.03 -3.89
CA GLU A 10 7.29 1.45 -3.70
C GLU A 10 6.96 2.16 -5.02
N THR A 11 6.02 3.10 -4.96
CA THR A 11 5.67 3.92 -6.11
C THR A 11 6.54 5.17 -6.14
N LEU A 12 7.51 5.22 -7.07
CA LEU A 12 8.37 6.39 -7.28
C LEU A 12 7.68 7.54 -8.02
N ALA A 13 6.56 7.24 -8.68
CA ALA A 13 5.71 8.18 -9.40
C ALA A 13 4.24 7.83 -9.13
N PRO A 14 3.29 8.75 -9.37
CA PRO A 14 1.87 8.46 -9.28
C PRO A 14 1.51 7.20 -10.10
N LEU A 15 0.93 6.21 -9.43
CA LEU A 15 0.53 4.95 -10.04
C LEU A 15 -0.98 4.93 -10.23
N HIS A 16 -1.43 4.77 -11.47
CA HIS A 16 -2.84 4.56 -11.78
C HIS A 16 -3.06 3.12 -12.24
N VAL A 17 -3.88 2.38 -11.50
CA VAL A 17 -4.30 1.01 -11.85
C VAL A 17 -5.78 1.06 -12.20
N GLY A 18 -6.08 1.12 -13.49
CA GLY A 18 -7.42 1.37 -14.00
C GLY A 18 -8.41 0.25 -13.64
N ALA A 19 -9.56 0.63 -13.07
CA ALA A 19 -10.72 -0.22 -12.82
C ALA A 19 -11.81 0.00 -13.87
N THR A 20 -12.65 -1.01 -14.09
CA THR A 20 -13.77 -0.89 -15.03
C THR A 20 -14.88 -0.03 -14.44
N ALA A 21 -15.47 0.85 -15.26
CA ALA A 21 -16.49 1.83 -14.86
C ALA A 21 -17.77 1.26 -14.22
N GLY A 22 -17.97 -0.06 -14.19
CA GLY A 22 -19.14 -0.74 -13.60
C GLY A 22 -18.89 -1.43 -12.26
N GLU A 23 -17.65 -1.53 -11.79
CA GLU A 23 -17.30 -2.30 -10.58
C GLU A 23 -17.17 -1.44 -9.31
N GLU A 24 -17.13 -0.11 -9.45
CA GLU A 24 -16.76 0.81 -8.36
C GLU A 24 -17.65 2.08 -8.32
N THR A 25 -18.91 1.95 -7.86
CA THR A 25 -19.84 3.08 -7.73
C THR A 25 -19.25 4.19 -6.84
N GLY A 26 -19.12 5.42 -7.38
CA GLY A 26 -18.56 6.57 -6.66
C GLY A 26 -17.03 6.75 -6.82
N ASN A 27 -16.36 5.89 -7.60
CA ASN A 27 -14.95 6.01 -7.91
C ASN A 27 -14.72 6.84 -9.18
N LEU A 28 -14.66 8.16 -9.01
CA LEU A 28 -14.41 9.11 -10.10
C LEU A 28 -13.01 8.97 -10.73
N ASN A 29 -12.06 8.43 -9.97
CA ASN A 29 -10.68 8.25 -10.40
C ASN A 29 -10.46 6.92 -11.14
N LEU A 30 -11.48 6.06 -11.25
CA LEU A 30 -11.45 4.78 -11.95
C LEU A 30 -10.24 3.92 -11.56
N ILE A 31 -9.91 3.86 -10.27
CA ILE A 31 -8.79 3.06 -9.75
C ILE A 31 -9.27 1.77 -9.07
N PHE A 32 -8.48 0.70 -9.12
CA PHE A 32 -8.87 -0.53 -8.43
C PHE A 32 -8.89 -0.36 -6.91
N ARG A 33 -10.01 -0.75 -6.28
CA ARG A 33 -10.19 -0.71 -4.84
C ARG A 33 -10.54 -2.08 -4.25
N ASP A 34 -10.19 -2.25 -2.99
CA ASP A 34 -10.70 -3.36 -2.20
C ASP A 34 -12.15 -3.09 -1.79
N GLN A 35 -13.07 -4.00 -2.10
CA GLN A 35 -14.51 -3.80 -1.89
C GLN A 35 -14.88 -3.52 -0.42
N PHE A 36 -14.14 -4.09 0.53
CA PHE A 36 -14.44 -3.97 1.95
C PHE A 36 -13.80 -2.74 2.60
N THR A 37 -12.53 -2.47 2.29
CA THR A 37 -11.78 -1.37 2.90
C THR A 37 -11.81 -0.09 2.08
N GLN A 38 -12.24 -0.15 0.81
CA GLN A 38 -12.22 0.95 -0.14
C GLN A 38 -10.81 1.56 -0.31
N THR A 39 -9.76 0.78 -0.01
CA THR A 39 -8.36 1.16 -0.23
C THR A 39 -7.96 0.87 -1.69
N GLY A 40 -7.12 1.72 -2.28
CA GLY A 40 -6.45 1.39 -3.53
C GLY A 40 -5.63 0.10 -3.43
N ILE A 41 -5.78 -0.78 -4.42
CA ILE A 41 -5.05 -2.05 -4.53
C ILE A 41 -4.49 -2.24 -5.93
N ILE A 42 -3.41 -3.03 -6.04
CA ILE A 42 -2.92 -3.51 -7.33
C ILE A 42 -3.33 -4.99 -7.44
N PRO A 43 -4.24 -5.35 -8.37
CA PRO A 43 -4.64 -6.73 -8.57
C PRO A 43 -3.43 -7.62 -8.90
N GLY A 44 -3.44 -8.86 -8.40
CA GLY A 44 -2.39 -9.84 -8.70
C GLY A 44 -2.25 -10.12 -10.19
N SER A 45 -3.34 -10.03 -10.95
CA SER A 45 -3.35 -10.12 -12.42
C SER A 45 -2.54 -8.99 -13.07
N SER A 46 -2.66 -7.76 -12.58
CA SER A 46 -1.91 -6.60 -13.08
C SER A 46 -0.42 -6.71 -12.77
N ILE A 47 -0.07 -7.16 -11.56
CA ILE A 47 1.33 -7.41 -11.18
C ILE A 47 1.92 -8.50 -12.08
N ARG A 48 1.22 -9.64 -12.20
CA ARG A 48 1.62 -10.75 -13.08
C ARG A 48 1.79 -10.28 -14.51
N GLY A 49 0.85 -9.49 -15.04
CA GLY A 49 0.89 -8.96 -16.40
C GLY A 49 2.12 -8.09 -16.65
N ARG A 50 2.45 -7.20 -15.71
CA ARG A 50 3.64 -6.33 -15.82
C ARG A 50 4.95 -7.13 -15.76
N PHE A 51 5.06 -8.09 -14.84
CA PHE A 51 6.24 -8.96 -14.72
C PHE A 51 6.41 -9.85 -15.96
N ARG A 52 5.31 -10.45 -16.45
CA ARG A 52 5.32 -11.24 -17.68
C ARG A 52 5.77 -10.42 -18.88
N ALA A 53 5.23 -9.21 -19.05
CA ALA A 53 5.60 -8.33 -20.16
C ALA A 53 7.09 -7.95 -20.12
N TYR A 54 7.63 -7.68 -18.93
CA TYR A 54 9.05 -7.40 -18.75
C TYR A 54 9.92 -8.62 -19.07
N SER A 55 9.58 -9.79 -18.51
CA SER A 55 10.30 -11.05 -18.76
C SER A 55 10.27 -11.43 -20.24
N ARG A 56 9.15 -11.20 -20.93
CA ARG A 56 9.00 -11.49 -22.37
C ARG A 56 9.97 -10.70 -23.25
N GLY A 57 10.36 -9.50 -22.83
CA GLY A 57 11.37 -8.70 -23.51
C GLY A 57 12.81 -9.19 -23.31
N LEU A 58 13.04 -10.04 -22.30
CA LEU A 58 14.35 -10.64 -22.00
C LEU A 58 14.46 -12.05 -22.56
N ASP A 59 13.49 -12.90 -22.23
CA ASP A 59 13.41 -14.31 -22.62
C ASP A 59 11.92 -14.74 -22.70
N PRO A 60 11.37 -14.91 -23.92
CA PRO A 60 10.00 -15.34 -24.13
C PRO A 60 9.69 -16.73 -23.57
N ASP A 61 10.64 -17.66 -23.61
CA ASP A 61 10.42 -19.05 -23.19
C ASP A 61 10.33 -19.13 -21.67
N GLN A 62 11.22 -18.43 -20.97
CA GLN A 62 11.13 -18.26 -19.52
C GLN A 62 9.83 -17.53 -19.12
N ALA A 63 9.43 -16.50 -19.86
CA ALA A 63 8.19 -15.79 -19.56
C ALA A 63 6.96 -16.71 -19.64
N ASN A 64 6.90 -17.59 -20.64
CA ASN A 64 5.83 -18.57 -20.77
C ASN A 64 5.91 -19.68 -19.71
N HIS A 65 7.12 -20.11 -19.34
CA HIS A 65 7.34 -21.09 -18.29
C HIS A 65 6.81 -20.61 -16.92
N TRP A 66 7.15 -19.38 -16.54
CA TRP A 66 6.76 -18.84 -15.23
C TRP A 66 5.33 -18.33 -15.19
N TYR A 67 4.87 -17.62 -16.23
CA TYR A 67 3.61 -16.88 -16.21
C TYR A 67 2.48 -17.49 -17.05
N GLY A 68 2.74 -18.62 -17.70
CA GLY A 68 1.79 -19.34 -18.56
C GLY A 68 1.82 -18.87 -20.02
N HIS A 69 1.43 -19.77 -20.91
CA HIS A 69 1.39 -19.56 -22.36
C HIS A 69 0.10 -18.83 -22.79
N GLU A 70 0.19 -18.00 -23.82
CA GLU A 70 -1.00 -17.39 -24.45
C GLU A 70 -1.78 -18.39 -25.29
N ALA A 71 -3.04 -18.08 -25.59
CA ALA A 71 -3.85 -18.95 -26.44
C ALA A 71 -3.27 -19.01 -27.86
N VAL A 72 -2.96 -20.20 -28.33
CA VAL A 72 -2.47 -20.47 -29.68
C VAL A 72 -3.66 -20.78 -30.60
N ARG A 73 -3.85 -19.93 -31.61
CA ARG A 73 -4.95 -20.08 -32.56
C ARG A 73 -4.83 -21.40 -33.32
N GLY A 74 -5.93 -22.16 -33.39
CA GLY A 74 -5.98 -23.45 -34.08
C GLY A 74 -5.68 -24.67 -33.20
N ASN A 75 -5.32 -24.47 -31.93
CA ASN A 75 -5.17 -25.55 -30.96
C ASN A 75 -6.50 -25.80 -30.24
N ARG A 76 -6.95 -27.06 -30.13
CA ARG A 76 -8.29 -27.40 -29.58
C ARG A 76 -8.46 -26.97 -28.12
N ASP A 77 -7.40 -27.08 -27.34
CA ASP A 77 -7.40 -26.73 -25.92
C ASP A 77 -6.83 -25.32 -25.68
N GLY A 78 -6.71 -24.51 -26.74
CA GLY A 78 -6.11 -23.19 -26.68
C GLY A 78 -4.59 -23.18 -26.49
N GLY A 79 -3.95 -24.31 -26.18
CA GLY A 79 -2.48 -24.38 -26.01
C GLY A 79 -1.95 -23.56 -24.83
N THR A 80 -2.81 -23.24 -23.86
CA THR A 80 -2.44 -22.48 -22.66
C THR A 80 -1.76 -23.39 -21.64
N THR A 81 -0.87 -22.82 -20.84
CA THR A 81 -0.26 -23.52 -19.70
C THR A 81 -0.53 -22.76 -18.41
N GLU A 82 -0.59 -23.49 -17.30
CA GLU A 82 -0.71 -22.89 -15.98
C GLU A 82 0.57 -22.13 -15.60
N ALA A 83 0.41 -21.00 -14.91
CA ALA A 83 1.53 -20.25 -14.38
C ALA A 83 2.09 -20.94 -13.13
N LEU A 84 3.43 -21.02 -13.03
CA LEU A 84 4.11 -21.55 -11.85
C LEU A 84 4.13 -20.56 -10.67
N VAL A 85 3.93 -19.27 -10.95
CA VAL A 85 3.85 -18.22 -9.93
C VAL A 85 2.45 -17.65 -9.80
N LYS A 86 1.99 -17.53 -8.55
CA LYS A 86 0.74 -16.89 -8.18
C LYS A 86 1.03 -15.58 -7.45
N PHE A 87 0.46 -14.49 -7.95
CA PHE A 87 0.50 -13.19 -7.29
C PHE A 87 -0.82 -12.95 -6.56
N GLU A 88 -0.73 -12.63 -5.28
CA GLU A 88 -1.85 -12.05 -4.53
C GLU A 88 -1.92 -10.54 -4.82
N TYR A 89 -3.01 -9.90 -4.40
CA TYR A 89 -3.16 -8.44 -4.52
C TYR A 89 -2.11 -7.71 -3.68
N ALA A 90 -1.45 -6.71 -4.27
CA ALA A 90 -0.62 -5.77 -3.51
C ALA A 90 -1.52 -4.69 -2.93
N SER A 91 -1.30 -4.40 -1.68
CA SER A 91 -2.31 -3.76 -0.86
C SER A 91 -1.65 -2.75 0.06
N LEU A 92 -2.31 -1.60 0.25
CA LEU A 92 -1.70 -0.43 0.87
C LEU A 92 -1.12 -0.74 2.26
N VAL A 93 0.07 -0.22 2.55
CA VAL A 93 0.69 -0.31 3.89
C VAL A 93 0.92 1.10 4.43
N TRP A 94 1.62 1.94 3.67
CA TRP A 94 1.89 3.33 4.02
C TRP A 94 1.48 4.24 2.85
N LEU A 95 0.89 5.39 3.18
CA LEU A 95 0.47 6.39 2.22
C LEU A 95 1.23 7.70 2.50
N PRO A 96 1.87 8.32 1.50
CA PRO A 96 2.50 9.61 1.67
C PRO A 96 1.42 10.71 1.73
N VAL A 97 1.43 11.50 2.80
CA VAL A 97 0.48 12.59 3.01
C VAL A 97 1.25 13.88 3.23
N PHE A 98 0.82 14.92 2.52
CA PHE A 98 1.38 16.26 2.71
C PHE A 98 0.93 16.82 4.07
N CYS A 99 1.89 17.36 4.83
CA CYS A 99 1.67 18.02 6.10
C CYS A 99 2.42 19.36 6.08
N PRO A 100 1.73 20.52 6.12
CA PRO A 100 2.39 21.81 6.19
C PRO A 100 3.41 21.92 7.33
N GLY A 101 4.53 22.56 7.03
CA GLY A 101 5.62 22.79 8.00
C GLY A 101 6.63 21.66 8.12
N GLN A 102 6.51 20.56 7.35
CA GLN A 102 7.47 19.47 7.35
C GLN A 102 7.49 18.68 6.02
N PRO A 103 8.50 17.82 5.78
CA PRO A 103 8.46 16.87 4.67
C PRO A 103 7.24 15.95 4.71
N VAL A 104 6.98 15.25 3.60
CA VAL A 104 5.90 14.25 3.49
C VAL A 104 5.87 13.33 4.71
N VAL A 105 4.67 13.16 5.28
CA VAL A 105 4.42 12.26 6.40
C VAL A 105 3.84 10.97 5.86
N TRP A 106 4.42 9.84 6.22
CA TRP A 106 3.86 8.54 5.90
C TRP A 106 2.82 8.14 6.93
N VAL A 107 1.63 7.84 6.45
CA VAL A 107 0.47 7.51 7.27
C VAL A 107 0.07 6.07 7.03
N THR A 108 -0.23 5.34 8.09
CA THR A 108 -0.82 4.00 8.05
C THR A 108 -1.93 3.90 9.08
N CYS A 109 -2.53 2.73 9.33
CA CYS A 109 -3.44 2.53 10.45
C CYS A 109 -3.27 1.12 11.04
N PRO A 110 -3.79 0.84 12.25
CA PRO A 110 -3.64 -0.46 12.90
C PRO A 110 -4.12 -1.64 12.02
N ARG A 111 -5.15 -1.42 11.21
CA ARG A 111 -5.69 -2.42 10.28
C ARG A 111 -4.68 -2.78 9.18
N LEU A 112 -4.08 -1.78 8.53
CA LEU A 112 -3.09 -1.99 7.46
C LEU A 112 -1.81 -2.63 8.02
N LEU A 113 -1.31 -2.14 9.15
CA LEU A 113 -0.15 -2.73 9.83
C LEU A 113 -0.42 -4.16 10.30
N GLY A 114 -1.61 -4.43 10.84
CA GLY A 114 -2.01 -5.77 11.26
C GLY A 114 -2.07 -6.76 10.08
N ARG A 115 -2.43 -6.31 8.88
CA ARG A 115 -2.33 -7.13 7.66
C ARG A 115 -0.87 -7.31 7.23
N TYR A 116 -0.10 -6.24 7.18
CA TYR A 116 1.32 -6.29 6.80
C TYR A 116 2.11 -7.25 7.70
N LYS A 117 1.95 -7.16 9.02
CA LYS A 117 2.59 -8.08 9.98
C LYS A 117 2.28 -9.54 9.71
N ARG A 118 1.02 -9.87 9.37
CA ARG A 118 0.60 -11.25 9.05
C ARG A 118 1.26 -11.77 7.78
N ILE A 119 1.41 -10.92 6.76
CA ILE A 119 2.03 -11.28 5.48
C ILE A 119 3.56 -11.40 5.63
N ALA A 120 4.18 -10.42 6.29
CA ALA A 120 5.64 -10.35 6.48
C ALA A 120 6.14 -11.18 7.67
N THR A 121 5.24 -11.85 8.41
CA THR A 121 5.56 -12.66 9.61
C THR A 121 6.33 -11.87 10.68
N ILE A 122 5.89 -10.64 10.95
CA ILE A 122 6.50 -9.73 11.94
C ILE A 122 5.85 -9.94 13.32
N SER A 123 6.67 -10.19 14.34
CA SER A 123 6.23 -10.46 15.73
C SER A 123 5.99 -9.20 16.57
N GLU A 124 6.55 -8.06 16.19
CA GLU A 124 6.51 -6.80 16.96
C GLU A 124 5.09 -6.32 17.26
N PRO A 125 4.75 -5.90 18.48
CA PRO A 125 3.40 -5.45 18.81
C PRO A 125 2.96 -4.27 17.93
N LEU A 126 1.63 -4.18 17.69
CA LEU A 126 1.10 -3.01 17.00
C LEU A 126 1.22 -1.79 17.93
N PRO A 127 1.74 -0.65 17.43
CA PRO A 127 1.77 0.57 18.21
C PRO A 127 0.37 1.08 18.49
N GLN A 128 0.24 1.91 19.53
CA GLN A 128 -1.00 2.59 19.85
C GLN A 128 -1.40 3.56 18.72
N THR A 129 -2.68 3.89 18.65
CA THR A 129 -3.19 4.94 17.79
C THR A 129 -2.59 6.30 18.20
N TYR A 130 -2.56 7.26 17.28
CA TYR A 130 -1.89 8.55 17.42
C TYR A 130 -0.39 8.46 17.81
N THR A 131 0.27 7.36 17.43
CA THR A 131 1.72 7.19 17.61
C THR A 131 2.49 7.77 16.43
N ALA A 132 3.50 8.57 16.73
CA ALA A 132 4.45 9.13 15.77
C ALA A 132 5.86 8.54 15.90
N SER A 133 6.65 8.63 14.83
CA SER A 133 8.10 8.41 14.91
C SER A 133 8.77 9.45 15.81
N ARG A 134 9.84 9.07 16.51
CA ARG A 134 10.61 9.98 17.37
C ARG A 134 11.17 11.20 16.63
N THR A 135 11.49 11.03 15.35
CA THR A 135 12.01 12.07 14.45
C THR A 135 10.96 13.08 13.98
N LEU A 136 9.67 12.78 14.18
CA LEU A 136 8.59 13.64 13.74
C LEU A 136 8.55 14.92 14.58
N SER A 137 8.71 16.03 13.88
CA SER A 137 8.53 17.37 14.42
C SER A 137 7.13 17.88 14.08
N GLY A 138 6.61 18.82 14.84
CA GLY A 138 5.28 19.37 14.64
C GLY A 138 5.09 20.60 15.51
N ARG A 139 3.95 21.27 15.37
CA ARG A 139 3.66 22.45 16.17
C ARG A 139 3.47 22.03 17.62
N GLN A 140 4.34 22.50 18.51
CA GLN A 140 4.15 22.35 19.95
C GLN A 140 3.07 23.31 20.43
N ILE A 141 2.16 22.84 21.29
CA ILE A 141 1.19 23.72 21.94
C ILE A 141 1.91 24.36 23.14
N PRO A 142 1.96 25.70 23.24
CA PRO A 142 2.56 26.40 24.38
C PRO A 142 1.97 25.89 25.71
N GLY A 143 2.84 25.49 26.64
CA GLY A 143 2.43 24.99 27.95
C GLY A 143 2.08 23.49 28.00
N THR A 144 2.24 22.73 26.92
CA THR A 144 2.08 21.26 26.92
C THR A 144 3.24 20.56 26.21
N SER A 145 3.38 19.25 26.42
CA SER A 145 4.26 18.38 25.64
C SER A 145 3.61 17.82 24.37
N LYS A 146 2.39 18.27 24.03
CA LYS A 146 1.64 17.76 22.89
C LYS A 146 2.13 18.37 21.59
N THR A 147 2.28 17.50 20.59
CA THR A 147 2.65 17.86 19.23
C THR A 147 1.42 17.77 18.34
N ILE A 148 1.13 18.84 17.60
CA ILE A 148 0.04 18.90 16.62
C ILE A 148 0.61 18.85 15.21
N LEU A 149 -0.02 18.04 14.36
CA LEU A 149 0.16 18.06 12.91
C LEU A 149 -1.04 18.73 12.25
N PHE A 150 -0.79 19.38 11.13
CA PHE A 150 -1.83 19.99 10.33
C PHE A 150 -2.00 19.20 9.03
N PHE A 151 -3.24 18.80 8.74
CA PHE A 151 -3.64 18.15 7.50
C PHE A 151 -4.77 18.94 6.85
N ASN A 152 -5.09 18.63 5.59
CA ASN A 152 -6.04 19.42 4.80
C ASN A 152 -7.42 19.60 5.43
N LEU A 153 -7.94 18.64 6.23
CA LEU A 153 -9.25 18.78 6.91
C LEU A 153 -9.16 18.93 8.44
N GLY A 154 -7.98 19.16 9.03
CA GLY A 154 -7.91 19.37 10.46
C GLY A 154 -6.55 19.27 11.13
N PHE A 155 -6.58 19.32 12.46
CA PHE A 155 -5.43 19.17 13.33
C PHE A 155 -5.42 17.76 13.92
N LEU A 156 -4.28 17.08 13.86
CA LEU A 156 -4.08 15.78 14.49
C LEU A 156 -3.16 15.97 15.70
N GLU A 157 -3.68 15.69 16.90
CA GLU A 157 -2.85 15.64 18.11
C GLU A 157 -2.13 14.28 18.18
N LEU A 158 -0.85 14.33 18.52
CA LEU A 158 -0.04 13.13 18.74
C LEU A 158 0.00 12.80 20.24
N GLU A 159 -0.31 11.56 20.57
CA GLU A 159 -0.36 11.07 21.96
C GLU A 159 0.92 10.33 22.34
N HIS A 160 1.55 9.64 21.39
CA HIS A 160 2.68 8.77 21.66
C HIS A 160 3.83 8.97 20.67
N LYS A 161 5.05 8.67 21.12
CA LYS A 161 6.25 8.58 20.27
C LYS A 161 6.89 7.21 20.44
N ALA A 162 7.10 6.50 19.33
CA ALA A 162 7.73 5.19 19.32
C ALA A 162 8.76 5.06 18.21
N ASP A 163 9.59 4.02 18.30
CA ASP A 163 10.38 3.58 17.15
C ASP A 163 9.49 2.73 16.24
N LEU A 164 9.26 3.21 15.03
CA LEU A 164 8.41 2.56 14.02
C LEU A 164 9.23 1.82 12.97
N THR A 165 10.56 1.82 13.08
CA THR A 165 11.48 1.14 12.15
C THR A 165 11.20 -0.35 11.99
N PRO A 166 10.79 -1.12 13.02
CA PRO A 166 10.48 -2.54 12.82
C PRO A 166 9.25 -2.82 11.93
N LEU A 167 8.39 -1.81 11.74
CA LEU A 167 7.19 -1.87 10.91
C LEU A 167 7.36 -1.11 9.58
N ASP A 168 8.59 -0.64 9.31
CA ASP A 168 8.95 0.01 8.07
C ASP A 168 9.26 -1.04 7.00
N PRO A 169 8.44 -1.14 5.94
CA PRO A 169 8.70 -2.08 4.87
C PRO A 169 9.98 -1.75 4.11
N SER A 170 10.34 -0.48 3.98
CA SER A 170 11.48 -0.08 3.15
C SER A 170 12.83 -0.30 3.83
N ARG A 171 12.93 -0.21 5.17
CA ARG A 171 14.19 0.01 5.92
C ARG A 171 15.08 1.15 5.38
N VAL A 172 14.59 1.95 4.43
CA VAL A 172 15.41 2.81 3.57
C VAL A 172 15.11 4.30 3.79
N TRP A 173 14.25 4.68 4.75
CA TRP A 173 14.06 6.11 5.05
C TRP A 173 14.00 6.52 6.51
N SER A 174 14.64 7.68 6.74
CA SER A 174 14.50 8.62 7.85
C SER A 174 13.14 9.34 7.87
N ALA A 175 12.12 8.81 7.19
CA ALA A 175 10.85 9.49 7.00
C ALA A 175 9.99 9.54 8.27
N CYS A 176 9.30 10.67 8.39
CA CYS A 176 8.32 11.01 9.40
C CYS A 176 7.07 10.13 9.28
N ARG A 177 6.68 9.41 10.34
CA ARG A 177 5.61 8.39 10.30
C ARG A 177 4.56 8.60 11.38
N ILE A 178 3.30 8.32 11.08
CA ILE A 178 2.19 8.32 12.06
C ILE A 178 1.19 7.18 11.86
N ILE A 179 0.52 6.81 12.95
CA ILE A 179 -0.56 5.81 12.98
C ILE A 179 -1.79 6.48 13.62
N PRO A 180 -2.77 7.03 12.86
CA PRO A 180 -4.02 7.55 13.41
C PRO A 180 -4.99 6.43 13.82
N TRP A 181 -6.09 6.80 14.48
CA TRP A 181 -7.07 5.86 15.06
C TRP A 181 -7.64 4.87 14.05
N SER A 182 -8.15 5.37 12.93
CA SER A 182 -8.67 4.52 11.87
C SER A 182 -8.63 5.23 10.52
N TRP A 183 -8.27 4.47 9.49
CA TRP A 183 -8.62 4.81 8.11
C TRP A 183 -9.97 4.12 7.82
N PRO A 184 -11.02 4.81 7.34
CA PRO A 184 -11.03 6.14 6.72
C PRO A 184 -11.56 7.28 7.61
N ASN A 185 -11.51 7.16 8.95
CA ASN A 185 -12.06 8.24 9.77
C ASN A 185 -11.30 9.54 9.51
N ASN A 186 -12.08 10.61 9.37
CA ASN A 186 -11.72 11.89 8.75
C ASN A 186 -10.67 12.72 9.52
N ASP A 187 -9.96 12.13 10.48
CA ASP A 187 -9.04 12.83 11.41
C ASP A 187 -7.85 13.47 10.69
N ILE A 188 -7.46 12.92 9.54
CA ILE A 188 -6.43 13.46 8.64
C ILE A 188 -7.02 14.04 7.34
N GLY A 189 -8.34 14.07 7.25
CA GLY A 189 -9.05 14.58 6.09
C GLY A 189 -8.95 13.76 4.81
N MET A 190 -8.62 12.48 4.92
CA MET A 190 -8.52 11.60 3.76
C MET A 190 -9.86 10.93 3.51
N ASN A 191 -10.57 11.41 2.49
CA ASN A 191 -11.72 10.73 1.97
C ASN A 191 -11.24 9.50 1.16
N PRO A 192 -11.59 8.26 1.54
CA PRO A 192 -11.20 7.05 0.81
C PRO A 192 -11.75 7.04 -0.62
N SER A 193 -12.80 7.83 -0.91
CA SER A 193 -13.32 7.97 -2.28
C SER A 193 -12.41 8.78 -3.22
N ILE A 194 -11.36 9.44 -2.71
CA ILE A 194 -10.40 10.21 -3.52
C ILE A 194 -9.17 9.35 -3.92
N TRP A 195 -8.91 8.22 -3.25
CA TRP A 195 -7.67 7.44 -3.43
C TRP A 195 -7.89 5.94 -3.60
#